data_AF-A0A378F4M8-F1
#
_entry.id   AF-A0A378F4M8-F1
#
_cell.length_a   1.000
_cell.length_b   1.000
_cell.length_c   1.000
_cell.angle_alpha   90.00
_cell.angle_beta   90.00
_cell.angle_gamma   90.00
#
_symmetry.space_group_name_H-M   'P 1'
#
loop_
_entity.id
_entity.type
_entity.pdbx_description
1 polymer ?
#
loop_
_entity_poly.entity_id
_entity_poly.type
_entity_poly.pdbx_seq_one_letter_code
_entity_poly.pdbx_strand_id
1 'polypeptide(L)'
;MVIPNGVNGDQVRKLMLEDFGIEIGTSFGPLHGKVWRIGTMGYNARKDCVMQTLSALEAVLNYLRFTTTQGAAMQAAWDHYRTEATL
;
A
#
# COMPACT_ATOMS: atom_id res chain seq x y z
N MET A 1 6.12 5.44 3.62
CA MET A 1 5.09 4.86 4.52
C MET A 1 5.78 4.07 5.62
N VAL A 2 5.44 4.29 6.88
CA VAL A 2 6.08 3.60 8.03
C VAL A 2 5.51 2.20 8.18
N ILE A 3 6.36 1.23 8.48
CA ILE A 3 5.99 -0.15 8.80
C ILE A 3 5.44 -0.17 10.24
N PRO A 4 4.20 -0.61 10.47
CA PRO A 4 3.67 -0.70 11.82
C PRO A 4 4.49 -1.66 12.69
N ASN A 5 4.57 -1.35 13.98
CA ASN A 5 5.22 -2.23 14.94
C ASN A 5 4.54 -3.61 14.93
N GLY A 6 5.34 -4.68 14.94
CA GLY A 6 4.86 -6.06 14.90
C GLY A 6 4.56 -6.60 13.49
N VAL A 7 4.64 -5.77 12.44
CA VAL A 7 4.51 -6.23 11.05
C VAL A 7 5.89 -6.46 10.45
N ASN A 8 6.10 -7.63 9.85
CA ASN A 8 7.34 -7.91 9.11
C ASN A 8 7.29 -7.26 7.71
N GLY A 9 8.13 -6.25 7.51
CA GLY A 9 8.22 -5.49 6.27
C GLY A 9 8.49 -6.32 5.01
N ASP A 10 9.36 -7.32 5.11
CA ASP A 10 9.74 -8.17 3.98
C ASP A 10 8.71 -9.25 3.69
N GLN A 11 8.01 -9.73 4.72
CA GLN A 11 6.88 -10.64 4.53
C GLN A 11 5.74 -9.97 3.75
N VAL A 12 5.39 -8.72 4.09
CA VAL A 12 4.39 -7.95 3.34
C VAL A 12 4.84 -7.77 1.89
N ARG A 13 6.11 -7.40 1.66
CA ARG A 13 6.67 -7.24 0.31
C ARG A 13 6.57 -8.52 -0.51
N LYS A 14 6.91 -9.65 0.09
CA LYS A 14 6.84 -10.97 -0.54
C LYS A 14 5.41 -11.29 -0.98
N LEU A 15 4.44 -11.16 -0.07
CA LEU A 15 3.03 -11.45 -0.37
C LEU A 15 2.44 -10.49 -1.41
N MET A 16 2.78 -9.20 -1.35
CA MET A 16 2.36 -8.23 -2.37
C MET A 16 2.87 -8.61 -3.77
N LEU A 17 4.11 -9.09 -3.87
CA LEU A 17 4.70 -9.50 -5.14
C LEU A 17 4.15 -10.84 -5.64
N GLU A 18 4.11 -11.84 -4.78
CA GLU A 18 3.74 -13.22 -5.16
C GLU A 18 2.24 -13.39 -5.39
N ASP A 19 1.39 -12.81 -4.54
CA ASP A 19 -0.06 -13.04 -4.59
C ASP A 19 -0.79 -12.00 -5.45
N PHE A 20 -0.27 -10.77 -5.52
CA PHE A 20 -0.91 -9.65 -6.23
C PHE A 20 -0.11 -9.13 -7.43
N GLY A 21 1.14 -9.58 -7.63
CA GLY A 21 2.00 -9.08 -8.70
C GLY A 21 2.44 -7.63 -8.51
N ILE A 22 2.37 -7.09 -7.29
CA ILE A 22 2.66 -5.68 -6.99
C ILE A 22 3.97 -5.59 -6.21
N GLU A 23 4.99 -5.02 -6.84
CA GLU A 23 6.26 -4.76 -6.16
C GLU A 23 6.21 -3.45 -5.36
N ILE A 24 6.51 -3.53 -4.06
CA ILE A 24 6.75 -2.35 -3.22
C ILE A 24 8.21 -2.31 -2.74
N GLY A 25 8.80 -1.12 -2.78
CA GLY A 25 10.20 -0.92 -2.47
C GLY A 25 10.47 -0.99 -0.97
N THR A 26 11.56 -1.65 -0.58
CA THR A 26 12.13 -1.51 0.76
C THR A 26 13.01 -0.27 0.86
N SER A 27 13.32 0.13 2.08
CA SER A 27 14.32 1.15 2.38
C SER A 27 15.66 0.49 2.69
N PHE A 28 16.75 1.18 2.39
CA PHE A 28 18.11 0.73 2.68
C PHE A 28 18.71 1.49 3.87
N GLY A 29 19.78 0.95 4.45
CA GLY A 29 20.50 1.59 5.55
C GLY A 29 19.66 1.72 6.83
N PRO A 30 19.67 2.88 7.52
CA PRO A 30 19.08 3.03 8.85
C PRO A 30 17.54 2.91 8.88
N LEU A 31 16.90 2.93 7.71
CA LEU A 31 15.45 2.83 7.53
C LEU A 31 15.00 1.44 7.06
N HIS A 32 15.93 0.50 6.84
CA HIS A 32 15.59 -0.87 6.48
C HIS A 32 14.68 -1.51 7.55
N GLY A 33 13.62 -2.19 7.12
CA GLY A 33 12.60 -2.76 8.00
C GLY A 33 11.68 -1.75 8.70
N LYS A 34 11.84 -0.44 8.47
CA LYS A 34 11.02 0.62 9.08
C LYS A 34 10.10 1.34 8.11
N VAL A 35 10.47 1.40 6.83
CA VAL A 35 9.76 2.21 5.83
C VAL A 35 9.63 1.47 4.51
N TRP A 36 8.41 1.45 3.96
CA TRP A 36 8.14 1.09 2.58
C TRP A 36 8.09 2.32 1.67
N ARG A 37 8.53 2.13 0.43
CA ARG A 37 8.45 3.08 -0.67
C ARG A 37 7.47 2.56 -1.71
N ILE A 38 6.33 3.23 -1.83
CA ILE A 38 5.32 2.94 -2.85
C ILE A 38 5.42 4.06 -3.88
N GLY A 39 5.75 3.72 -5.12
CA GLY A 39 5.97 4.69 -6.18
C GLY A 39 4.77 4.75 -7.13
N THR A 40 4.18 5.94 -7.30
CA THR A 40 3.18 6.23 -8.33
C THR A 40 3.84 7.08 -9.41
N MET A 41 4.55 6.44 -10.35
CA MET A 41 5.44 7.12 -11.29
C MET A 41 5.13 6.73 -12.75
N GLY A 42 5.31 7.67 -13.67
CA GLY A 42 5.23 7.44 -15.12
C GLY A 42 3.93 6.75 -15.55
N TYR A 43 4.04 5.64 -16.27
CA TYR A 43 2.90 4.86 -16.74
C TYR A 43 2.00 4.35 -15.61
N ASN A 44 2.55 4.10 -14.42
CA ASN A 44 1.81 3.59 -13.26
C ASN A 44 1.21 4.71 -12.40
N ALA A 45 1.38 5.99 -12.77
CA ALA A 45 0.73 7.12 -12.12
C ALA A 45 -0.75 7.22 -12.56
N ARG A 46 -1.53 6.17 -12.29
CA ARG A 46 -2.95 6.06 -12.67
C ARG A 46 -3.81 5.66 -11.48
N LYS A 47 -5.07 6.07 -11.53
CA LYS A 47 -6.07 5.78 -10.50
C LYS A 47 -6.24 4.28 -10.26
N ASP A 48 -6.28 3.47 -11.31
CA ASP A 48 -6.42 2.01 -11.20
C ASP A 48 -5.25 1.38 -10.42
N CYS A 49 -4.02 1.77 -10.71
CA CYS A 49 -2.83 1.27 -10.01
C CYS A 49 -2.85 1.65 -8.52
N VAL A 50 -3.25 2.88 -8.19
CA VAL A 50 -3.35 3.33 -6.79
C VAL A 50 -4.40 2.51 -6.05
N MET A 51 -5.60 2.38 -6.61
CA MET A 51 -6.71 1.66 -5.99
C MET A 51 -6.38 0.18 -5.77
N GLN A 52 -5.77 -0.48 -6.76
CA GLN A 52 -5.32 -1.87 -6.63
C GLN A 52 -4.26 -2.02 -5.54
N THR A 53 -3.25 -1.14 -5.51
CA THR A 53 -2.18 -1.19 -4.51
C THR A 53 -2.70 -1.02 -3.09
N LEU A 54 -3.62 -0.07 -2.87
CA LEU A 54 -4.23 0.15 -1.55
C LEU A 54 -5.04 -1.07 -1.09
N SER A 55 -5.87 -1.64 -1.96
CA SER A 55 -6.69 -2.81 -1.64
C SER A 55 -5.84 -4.05 -1.33
N ALA A 56 -4.80 -4.32 -2.13
CA ALA A 56 -3.88 -5.43 -1.92
C ALA A 56 -3.11 -5.28 -0.60
N LEU A 57 -2.62 -4.06 -0.32
CA LEU A 57 -1.90 -3.80 0.93
C LEU A 57 -2.79 -3.99 2.16
N GLU A 58 -4.03 -3.49 2.14
CA GLU A 58 -4.99 -3.71 3.24
C GLU A 58 -5.28 -5.21 3.43
N ALA A 59 -5.45 -5.96 2.34
CA ALA A 59 -5.67 -7.41 2.40
C ALA A 59 -4.48 -8.15 3.03
N VAL A 60 -3.25 -7.85 2.62
CA VAL A 60 -2.03 -8.46 3.18
C VAL A 60 -1.84 -8.10 4.65
N LEU A 61 -2.08 -6.83 5.03
CA LEU A 61 -2.00 -6.41 6.43
C LEU A 61 -3.01 -7.15 7.31
N ASN A 62 -4.27 -7.23 6.87
CA ASN A 62 -5.31 -7.98 7.59
C ASN A 62 -5.00 -9.47 7.69
N TYR A 63 -4.45 -10.07 6.63
CA TYR A 63 -3.99 -11.46 6.63
C TYR A 63 -2.88 -11.70 7.68
N LEU A 64 -1.94 -10.76 7.79
CA LEU A 64 -0.88 -10.76 8.82
C LEU A 64 -1.35 -10.30 10.20
N ARG A 65 -2.67 -10.26 10.43
CA ARG A 65 -3.31 -9.92 11.71
C ARG A 65 -3.07 -8.48 12.17
N PHE A 66 -2.70 -7.58 11.27
CA PHE A 66 -2.73 -6.15 11.53
C PHE A 66 -4.18 -5.67 11.37
N THR A 67 -4.68 -4.91 12.35
CA THR A 67 -6.09 -4.47 12.33
C THR A 67 -6.23 -3.19 11.52
N THR A 68 -7.07 -3.22 10.48
CA THR A 68 -7.52 -2.01 9.77
C THR A 68 -8.99 -1.73 10.03
N THR A 69 -9.38 -0.46 9.87
CA THR A 69 -10.80 -0.10 9.75
C THR A 69 -11.25 -0.43 8.34
N GLN A 70 -12.04 -1.49 8.20
CA GLN A 70 -12.44 -2.04 6.91
C GLN A 70 -12.99 -0.96 5.97
N GLY A 71 -12.37 -0.83 4.80
CA GLY A 71 -12.82 0.06 3.73
C GLY A 71 -12.46 1.54 3.92
N ALA A 72 -11.89 1.94 5.07
CA ALA A 72 -11.51 3.33 5.31
C ALA A 72 -10.45 3.83 4.32
N ALA A 73 -9.48 2.97 3.96
CA ALA A 73 -8.43 3.31 3.00
C ALA A 73 -9.01 3.58 1.60
N MET A 74 -9.90 2.69 1.14
CA MET A 74 -10.54 2.80 -0.17
C MET A 74 -11.50 3.98 -0.24
N GLN A 75 -12.27 4.21 0.83
CA GLN A 75 -13.19 5.34 0.92
C GLN A 75 -12.45 6.68 0.81
N ALA A 76 -11.37 6.86 1.59
CA ALA A 76 -10.57 8.08 1.56
C ALA A 76 -9.96 8.35 0.17
N ALA A 77 -9.43 7.32 -0.50
CA ALA A 77 -8.91 7.46 -1.86
C ALA A 77 -10.03 7.83 -2.86
N TRP A 78 -11.20 7.21 -2.73
CA TRP A 78 -12.35 7.49 -3.59
C TRP A 78 -12.85 8.93 -3.44
N ASP A 79 -12.95 9.42 -2.20
CA ASP A 79 -13.40 10.77 -1.87
C ASP A 79 -12.43 11.82 -2.42
N HIS A 80 -11.12 11.57 -2.32
CA HIS A 80 -10.10 12.44 -2.92
C HIS A 80 -10.27 12.56 -4.44
N TYR A 81 -10.39 11.44 -5.14
CA TYR A 81 -10.60 11.46 -6.60
C TYR A 81 -11.94 12.08 -7.02
N ARG A 82 -12.99 12.01 -6.19
CA ARG A 82 -14.26 12.69 -6.49
C ARG A 82 -14.17 14.19 -6.27
N THR A 83 -13.45 14.63 -5.25
CA THR A 83 -13.25 16.05 -4.94
C THR A 83 -12.46 16.73 -6.05
N GLU A 84 -11.37 16.12 -6.52
CA GLU A 84 -10.59 16.64 -7.64
C GLU A 84 -11.38 16.71 -8.95
N ALA A 85 -12.27 15.76 -9.22
CA ALA A 85 -13.10 15.78 -10.42
C ALA A 85 -14.18 16.88 -10.43
N THR A 86 -14.39 17.56 -9.30
CA THR A 86 -15.39 18.63 -9.15
C THR A 86 -14.76 20.03 -9.21
N LEU A 87 -13.43 20.12 -9.27
CA LEU A 87 -12.65 21.35 -9.48
C LEU A 87 -12.34 21.54 -10.97
#